data_AF-A0A383BPU2-F1
#
_entry.id   AF-A0A383BPU2-F1
#
_cell.length_a   1.000
_cell.length_b   1.000
_cell.length_c   1.000
_cell.angle_alpha   90.00
_cell.angle_beta   90.00
_cell.angle_gamma   90.00
#
_symmetry.space_group_name_H-M   'P 1'
#
loop_
_entity.id
_entity.type
_entity.pdbx_description
1 polymer ?
#
loop_
_entity_poly.entity_id
_entity_poly.type
_entity_poly.pdbx_seq_one_letter_code
_entity_poly.pdbx_strand_id
1 'polypeptide(L)' 'PFGGIKESGMGREGSKYGIDDYLETKYISIAGIDE' A
#
# COMPACT_ATOMS: atom_id res chain seq x y z
N PRO A 1 14.24 0.59 -2.37
CA PRO A 1 13.27 -0.51 -2.20
C PRO A 1 14.03 -1.83 -2.36
N PHE A 2 14.13 -2.62 -1.29
CA PHE A 2 14.84 -3.90 -1.31
C PHE A 2 13.79 -5.02 -1.33
N GLY A 3 13.96 -6.04 -2.16
CA GLY A 3 12.99 -7.12 -2.29
C GLY A 3 13.44 -8.16 -3.31
N GLY A 4 13.08 -9.42 -3.07
CA GLY A 4 13.40 -10.55 -3.93
C GLY A 4 12.62 -10.52 -5.26
N ILE A 5 13.08 -11.32 -6.22
CA ILE A 5 12.37 -11.59 -7.47
C ILE A 5 12.25 -13.11 -7.64
N LYS A 6 11.09 -13.61 -8.08
CA LYS A 6 10.79 -15.04 -8.26
C LYS A 6 10.89 -15.82 -6.93
N GLU A 7 11.72 -16.85 -6.88
CA GLU A 7 11.87 -17.70 -5.69
C GLU A 7 12.65 -17.03 -4.56
N SER A 8 13.33 -15.90 -4.82
CA SER A 8 14.04 -15.15 -3.78
C SER A 8 13.11 -14.33 -2.88
N GLY A 9 11.80 -14.32 -3.13
CA GLY A 9 10.78 -13.63 -2.32
C GLY A 9 9.90 -12.67 -3.13
N MET A 10 8.77 -12.27 -2.55
CA MET A 10 7.79 -11.35 -3.12
C MET A 10 7.48 -10.25 -2.11
N GLY A 11 7.28 -9.01 -2.58
CA GLY A 11 7.14 -7.83 -1.72
C GLY A 11 8.38 -6.93 -1.74
N ARG A 12 8.29 -5.76 -1.11
CA ARG A 12 9.39 -4.78 -1.04
C ARG A 12 9.44 -4.16 0.35
N GLU A 13 10.60 -4.22 0.98
CA GLU A 13 10.83 -3.65 2.31
C GLU A 13 11.54 -2.28 2.22
N GLY A 14 11.17 -1.39 3.15
CA GLY A 14 11.69 -0.03 3.26
C GLY A 14 11.29 0.92 2.11
N SER A 15 11.59 2.21 2.28
CA SER A 15 11.10 3.29 1.38
C SER A 15 9.56 3.40 1.39
N LYS A 16 8.99 4.26 0.53
CA LYS A 16 7.54 4.53 0.47
C LYS A 16 6.67 3.31 0.17
N TYR A 17 7.25 2.28 -0.44
CA TYR A 17 6.56 1.06 -0.85
C TYR A 17 6.49 -0.01 0.26
N GLY A 18 7.24 0.15 1.35
CA GLY A 18 7.27 -0.85 2.43
C GLY A 18 6.03 -0.84 3.32
N ILE A 19 5.27 0.25 3.34
CA ILE A 19 4.04 0.36 4.14
C ILE A 19 2.81 -0.15 3.38
N ASP A 20 2.88 -0.22 2.05
CA ASP A 20 1.76 -0.60 1.19
C ASP A 20 1.29 -2.04 1.46
N ASP A 21 2.19 -2.95 1.87
CA ASP A 21 1.86 -4.33 2.23
C ASP A 21 1.06 -4.44 3.56
N TYR A 22 1.04 -3.37 4.36
CA TYR A 22 0.36 -3.30 5.66
C TYR A 22 -0.90 -2.43 5.66
N LEU A 23 -1.21 -1.78 4.53
CA LEU A 23 -2.35 -0.88 4.39
C LEU A 23 -3.29 -1.37 3.30
N GLU A 24 -4.60 -1.23 3.55
CA GLU A 24 -5.63 -1.48 2.55
C GLU A 24 -6.16 -0.13 2.03
N THR A 25 -6.23 0.03 0.71
CA THR A 25 -6.88 1.20 0.11
C THR A 25 -8.39 1.05 0.19
N LYS A 26 -9.04 1.90 0.99
CA LYS A 26 -10.50 1.96 1.10
C LYS A 26 -11.03 3.25 0.48
N TYR A 27 -11.88 3.11 -0.54
CA TYR A 27 -12.58 4.24 -1.14
C TYR A 27 -13.81 4.61 -0.31
N ILE A 28 -13.94 5.89 0.03
CA ILE A 28 -15.11 6.43 0.72
C ILE A 28 -15.60 7.63 -0.07
N SER A 29 -16.83 7.53 -0.61
CA SER A 29 -17.53 8.65 -1.24
C SER A 29 -18.45 9.28 -0.22
N ILE A 30 -18.13 10.51 0.19
CA ILE A 30 -18.94 11.28 1.14
C ILE A 30 -19.70 12.34 0.33
N ALA A 31 -21.03 12.29 0.37
CA ALA A 31 -21.90 13.28 -0.27
C ALA A 31 -22.58 14.16 0.79
N GLY A 32 -22.82 15.43 0.48
CA GLY A 32 -23.49 16.38 1.38
C GLY A 32 -22.60 16.89 2.52
N ILE A 33 -21.35 17.25 2.21
CA ILE A 33 -20.35 17.69 3.20
C ILE A 33 -20.44 19.19 3.54
N ASP A 34 -21.48 19.87 3.10
CA ASP A 34 -21.77 21.28 3.41
C ASP A 34 -23.18 21.38 4.00
N GLU A 35 -23.36 22.22 5.03
CA GLU A 35 -24.67 22.64 5.57
C GLU A 35 -25.57 23.27 4.50
#